data_AF-A0A7X3PEX6-F1
#
_entry.id   AF-A0A7X3PEX6-F1
#
_cell.length_a   1.000
_cell.length_b   1.000
_cell.length_c   1.000
_cell.angle_alpha   90.00
_cell.angle_beta   90.00
_cell.angle_gamma   90.00
#
_symmetry.space_group_name_H-M   'P 1'
#
loop_
_entity.id
_entity.type
_entity.pdbx_description
1 polymer ?
#
loop_
_entity_poly.entity_id
_entity_poly.type
_entity_poly.pdbx_seq_one_letter_code
_entity_poly.pdbx_strand_id
1 'polypeptide(L)'
;MNDSCLGEPACVVGGEAYYDFGFTYYFDGKYWDMHIRARSHEEAADRMRALQYAKPLGQLMGTIPATSTTRPAVGILVRLLCWLRNRGI
;
A
#
# COMPACT_ATOMS: atom_id res chain seq x y z
N MET A 1 10.69 -31.71 -3.95
CA MET A 1 10.75 -30.73 -5.05
C MET A 1 12.06 -30.00 -4.89
N ASN A 2 12.88 -29.93 -5.93
CA ASN A 2 14.26 -29.46 -5.84
C ASN A 2 14.32 -27.93 -5.80
N ASP A 3 14.86 -27.38 -4.71
CA ASP A 3 15.04 -25.93 -4.49
C ASP A 3 16.19 -25.31 -5.32
N SER A 4 16.70 -26.06 -6.30
CA SER A 4 17.90 -25.76 -7.10
C SER A 4 17.80 -24.52 -8.00
N CYS A 5 16.64 -23.84 -8.03
CA CYS A 5 16.41 -22.64 -8.84
C CYS A 5 16.43 -21.34 -8.00
N LEU A 6 16.50 -21.43 -6.68
CA LEU A 6 16.62 -20.25 -5.83
C LEU A 6 18.10 -19.84 -5.83
N GLY A 7 18.41 -18.70 -6.44
CA GLY A 7 19.74 -18.10 -6.41
C GLY A 7 20.19 -17.76 -4.98
N GLU A 8 21.27 -17.00 -4.82
CA GLU A 8 21.72 -16.60 -3.48
C GLU A 8 20.59 -15.92 -2.69
N PRO A 9 20.46 -16.21 -1.37
CA PRO A 9 19.40 -15.63 -0.56
C PRO A 9 19.56 -14.12 -0.46
N ALA A 10 18.45 -13.39 -0.63
CA ALA A 10 18.44 -11.93 -0.56
C ALA A 10 18.82 -11.41 0.83
N CYS A 11 18.47 -12.15 1.89
CA CYS A 11 18.99 -11.92 3.24
C CYS A 11 18.79 -13.14 4.15
N VAL A 12 19.50 -13.15 5.28
CA VAL A 12 19.34 -14.15 6.35
C VAL A 12 18.89 -13.45 7.62
N VAL A 13 17.79 -13.89 8.22
CA VAL A 13 17.23 -13.33 9.46
C VAL A 13 17.10 -14.45 10.48
N GLY A 14 17.79 -14.36 11.60
CA GLY A 14 17.72 -15.38 12.66
C GLY A 14 18.22 -16.77 12.25
N GLY A 15 19.10 -16.85 11.24
CA GLY A 15 19.59 -18.13 10.69
C GLY A 15 18.71 -18.72 9.58
N GLU A 16 17.58 -18.10 9.27
CA GLU A 16 16.72 -18.51 8.15
C GLU A 16 16.99 -17.68 6.90
N ALA A 17 17.13 -18.34 5.75
CA ALA A 17 17.34 -17.72 4.45
C ALA A 17 16.03 -17.23 3.84
N TYR A 18 16.03 -16.00 3.32
CA TYR A 18 14.90 -15.39 2.63
C TYR A 18 15.28 -15.06 1.19
N TYR A 19 14.38 -15.38 0.28
CA TYR A 19 14.51 -15.14 -1.15
C TYR A 19 13.49 -14.08 -1.61
N ASP A 20 13.83 -13.37 -2.67
CA ASP A 20 12.92 -12.40 -3.28
C ASP A 20 12.13 -13.08 -4.41
N PHE A 21 10.81 -13.07 -4.30
CA PHE A 21 9.89 -13.66 -5.27
C PHE A 21 9.14 -12.56 -6.00
N GLY A 22 9.33 -12.48 -7.31
CA GLY A 22 8.61 -11.56 -8.18
C GLY A 22 7.24 -12.11 -8.59
N PHE A 23 6.22 -11.28 -8.51
CA PHE A 23 4.86 -11.54 -8.98
C PHE A 23 4.40 -10.38 -9.86
N THR A 24 3.79 -10.70 -10.99
CA THR A 24 3.13 -9.69 -11.84
C THR A 24 1.63 -9.82 -11.68
N TYR A 25 0.93 -8.70 -11.54
CA TYR A 25 -0.53 -8.67 -11.53
C TYR A 25 -1.06 -7.59 -12.48
N TYR A 26 -2.29 -7.78 -12.96
CA TYR A 26 -2.94 -6.86 -13.90
C TYR A 26 -3.99 -6.04 -13.16
N PHE A 27 -3.84 -4.71 -13.21
CA PHE A 27 -4.75 -3.78 -12.56
C PHE A 27 -4.83 -2.46 -13.34
N ASP A 28 -6.07 -1.99 -13.56
CA ASP A 28 -6.39 -0.75 -14.29
C ASP A 28 -5.73 -0.65 -15.68
N GLY A 29 -5.84 -1.73 -16.47
CA GLY A 29 -5.30 -1.75 -17.83
C GLY A 29 -3.79 -1.98 -17.92
N LYS A 30 -3.07 -2.10 -16.79
CA LYS A 30 -1.61 -2.16 -16.73
C LYS A 30 -1.12 -3.36 -15.93
N TYR A 31 0.09 -3.81 -16.26
CA TYR A 31 0.83 -4.79 -15.48
C TYR A 31 1.66 -4.08 -14.42
N TRP A 32 1.66 -4.65 -13.22
CA TRP A 32 2.41 -4.17 -12.08
C TRP A 32 3.23 -5.32 -11.53
N ASP A 33 4.50 -5.03 -11.24
CA ASP A 33 5.42 -5.99 -10.63
C ASP A 33 5.48 -5.76 -9.13
N MET A 34 5.47 -6.84 -8.38
CA MET A 34 5.58 -6.83 -6.93
C MET A 34 6.57 -7.89 -6.48
N HIS A 35 7.39 -7.53 -5.52
CA HIS A 35 8.45 -8.36 -4.97
C HIS A 35 8.07 -8.72 -3.54
N ILE A 36 8.01 -10.01 -3.23
CA ILE A 36 7.72 -10.51 -1.89
C ILE A 36 8.91 -11.33 -1.41
N ARG A 37 9.43 -10.92 -0.26
CA ARG A 37 10.46 -11.68 0.43
C ARG A 37 9.82 -12.79 1.26
N ALA A 38 10.19 -14.03 0.99
CA ALA A 38 9.70 -15.21 1.72
C ALA A 38 10.76 -16.31 1.77
N ARG A 39 10.53 -17.37 2.56
CA ARG A 39 11.48 -18.50 2.66
C ARG A 39 11.27 -19.52 1.55
N SER A 40 10.03 -19.64 1.09
CA SER A 40 9.65 -20.54 -0.01
C SER A 40 8.64 -19.88 -0.94
N HIS A 41 8.52 -20.44 -2.15
CA HIS A 41 7.52 -20.00 -3.12
C HIS A 41 6.08 -20.16 -2.59
N GLU A 42 5.82 -21.22 -1.83
CA GLU A 42 4.51 -21.47 -1.19
C GLU A 42 4.18 -20.38 -0.15
N GLU A 43 5.14 -20.02 0.69
CA GLU A 43 4.97 -18.93 1.66
C GLU A 43 4.75 -17.58 0.95
N ALA A 44 5.48 -17.32 -0.15
CA ALA A 44 5.27 -16.13 -0.96
C ALA A 44 3.86 -16.10 -1.58
N ALA A 45 3.39 -17.23 -2.10
CA ALA A 45 2.05 -17.37 -2.67
C ALA A 45 0.94 -17.21 -1.62
N ASP A 46 1.13 -17.72 -0.40
CA ASP A 46 0.16 -17.53 0.68
C ASP A 46 0.12 -16.07 1.17
N ARG A 47 1.27 -15.40 1.23
CA ARG A 47 1.34 -13.94 1.47
C ARG A 47 0.63 -13.16 0.36
N MET A 48 0.81 -13.55 -0.91
CA MET A 48 0.08 -12.98 -2.05
C MET A 48 -1.44 -13.13 -1.90
N ARG A 49 -1.91 -14.32 -1.52
CA ARG A 49 -3.34 -14.57 -1.29
C ARG A 49 -3.88 -13.72 -0.14
N ALA A 50 -3.09 -13.53 0.92
CA ALA A 50 -3.47 -12.68 2.06
C ALA A 50 -3.61 -11.19 1.68
N LEU A 51 -2.90 -10.72 0.65
CA LEU A 51 -3.02 -9.34 0.15
C LEU A 51 -4.37 -9.03 -0.50
N GLN A 52 -5.22 -10.03 -0.80
CA GLN A 52 -6.60 -9.81 -1.26
C GLN A 52 -7.47 -9.03 -0.26
N TYR A 53 -7.03 -8.89 1.01
CA TYR A 53 -7.75 -8.18 2.07
C TYR A 53 -7.20 -6.78 2.39
N ALA A 54 -6.25 -6.26 1.61
CA ALA A 54 -5.87 -4.86 1.72
C ALA A 54 -7.06 -4.00 1.25
N LYS A 55 -7.97 -3.70 2.19
CA LYS A 55 -9.07 -2.77 1.95
C LYS A 55 -8.46 -1.46 1.44
N PRO A 56 -9.07 -0.79 0.45
CA PRO A 56 -8.69 0.57 0.12
C PRO A 56 -8.84 1.42 1.40
N LEU A 57 -7.72 1.72 2.05
CA LEU A 57 -7.57 2.91 2.86
C LEU A 57 -7.76 4.04 1.85
N GLY A 58 -9.02 4.47 1.66
CA GLY A 58 -9.40 5.44 0.63
C GLY A 58 -8.43 6.61 0.59
N GLN A 59 -8.31 7.25 -0.59
CA GLN A 59 -7.39 8.36 -0.88
C GLN A 59 -7.17 9.23 0.36
N LEU A 60 -5.96 9.11 0.95
CA LEU A 60 -5.56 9.93 2.09
C LEU A 60 -5.70 11.37 1.65
N MET A 61 -6.65 12.04 2.30
CA MET A 61 -7.33 13.23 1.82
C MET A 61 -6.34 14.34 1.49
N GLY A 62 -6.65 15.07 0.42
CA GLY A 62 -5.88 16.22 -0.02
C GLY A 62 -5.57 17.18 1.11
N THR A 63 -4.32 17.65 1.12
CA THR A 63 -3.93 18.87 1.81
C THR A 63 -4.85 19.99 1.32
N ILE A 64 -5.85 20.38 2.14
CA ILE A 64 -6.48 21.68 1.98
C ILE A 64 -5.46 22.66 2.54
N PRO A 65 -4.72 23.42 1.70
CA PRO A 65 -3.86 24.46 2.22
C PRO A 65 -4.73 25.40 3.06
N ALA A 66 -4.32 25.64 4.30
CA ALA A 66 -5.02 26.55 5.20
C ALA A 66 -5.11 27.99 4.64
N THR A 67 -4.35 28.28 3.59
CA THR A 67 -4.25 29.58 2.96
C THR A 67 -4.15 29.38 1.45
N SER A 68 -5.25 29.53 0.73
CA SER A 68 -5.15 29.77 -0.71
C SER A 68 -4.72 31.23 -0.87
N THR A 69 -3.60 31.46 -1.57
CA THR A 69 -3.04 32.79 -1.85
C THR A 69 -4.05 33.73 -2.55
N THR A 70 -5.16 33.17 -3.05
CA THR A 70 -6.18 33.90 -3.79
C THR A 70 -7.33 34.41 -2.91
N ARG A 71 -7.71 33.74 -1.82
CA ARG A 71 -8.82 34.17 -0.93
C ARG A 71 -8.65 33.61 0.51
N PRO A 72 -8.06 34.37 1.46
CA PRO A 72 -7.71 33.87 2.80
C PRO A 72 -8.91 33.50 3.69
N ALA A 73 -10.12 33.92 3.35
CA ALA A 73 -11.32 33.64 4.15
C ALA A 73 -12.02 32.30 3.82
N VAL A 74 -11.74 31.69 2.67
CA VAL A 74 -12.49 30.51 2.20
C VAL A 74 -12.08 29.24 2.97
N GLY A 75 -10.80 29.10 3.32
CA GLY A 75 -10.31 27.92 4.05
C GLY A 75 -10.91 27.79 5.46
N ILE A 76 -11.12 28.90 6.16
CA ILE A 76 -11.76 28.93 7.47
C ILE A 76 -13.25 28.62 7.35
N LEU A 77 -13.94 29.17 6.35
CA LEU A 77 -15.36 28.90 6.10
C LEU A 77 -15.62 27.43 5.81
N VAL A 78 -14.80 26.77 4.99
CA VAL A 78 -14.92 25.33 4.71
C VAL A 78 -14.72 24.50 5.97
N ARG A 79 -13.73 24.84 6.82
CA ARG A 79 -13.51 24.14 8.10
C ARG A 79 -14.68 24.28 9.06
N LEU A 80 -15.28 25.47 9.14
CA LEU A 80 -16.47 25.71 9.96
C LEU A 80 -17.69 24.94 9.43
N LEU A 81 -17.90 24.90 8.12
CA LEU A 81 -18.96 24.10 7.49
C LEU A 81 -18.79 22.59 7.77
N CYS A 82 -17.58 22.07 7.64
CA CYS A 82 -17.29 20.66 7.95
C CYS A 82 -17.51 20.35 9.43
N TRP A 83 -17.11 21.25 10.33
CA TRP A 83 -17.34 21.09 11.76
C TRP A 83 -18.83 21.11 12.11
N LEU A 84 -19.61 22.02 11.51
CA LEU A 84 -21.07 22.09 11.68
C LEU A 84 -21.75 20.80 11.21
N ARG A 85 -21.42 20.33 10.00
CA ARG A 85 -21.94 19.07 9.45
C ARG A 85 -21.60 17.87 10.34
N ASN A 86 -20.39 17.83 10.91
CA ASN A 86 -19.98 16.74 11.78
C ASN A 86 -20.62 16.79 13.18
N ARG A 87 -21.14 17.95 13.59
CA ARG A 87 -21.90 18.13 14.84
C ARG A 87 -23.38 17.78 14.71
N GLY A 88 -23.86 17.44 13.51
CA GLY A 88 -25.23 16.98 13.28
C GLY A 88 -26.31 18.08 13.34
N ILE A 89 -25.96 19.33 13.02
CA ILE A 89 -26.92 20.40 12.71
C ILE A 89 -27.16 20.42 11.19
#